data_AF-A0A9P9D360-F1
#
_entry.id   AF-A0A9P9D360-F1
#
_cell.length_a   1.000
_cell.length_b   1.000
_cell.length_c   1.000
_cell.angle_alpha   90.00
_cell.angle_beta   90.00
_cell.angle_gamma   90.00
#
_symmetry.space_group_name_H-M   'P 1'
#
loop_
_entity.id
_entity.type
_entity.pdbx_description
1 polymer ?
#
loop_
_entity_poly.entity_id
_entity_poly.type
_entity_poly.pdbx_seq_one_letter_code
_entity_poly.pdbx_strand_id
1 'polypeptide(L)'
;MLLYLYELGQYTSAAPSTFSSLRQNEVLYRKVTRRSELGKGIEADVTGCDPNILDTISKIFDTLMGEEGLPPSWQTYLLELEGQLRMRILEPLDSDIVPGTTSWMHAVTMLHCLTTVLWINRSVSGYCGTEATHQSLVTQGVKILAQMKTCDLPWPLFIIAGETRTDEQRRIILSIIHRTRERSRTEHMNMVGELIETLWNYDDLDPDGLLSYNTKLRSIIQAYPWMPPFV
;
A
#
# COMPACT_ATOMS: atom_id res chain seq x y z
N MET A 1 15.41 -16.35 6.66
CA MET A 1 15.80 -16.81 5.31
C MET A 1 15.27 -18.21 5.01
N LEU A 2 15.52 -19.23 5.84
CA LEU A 2 15.02 -20.60 5.62
C LEU A 2 13.49 -20.75 5.74
N LEU A 3 12.83 -19.98 6.61
CA LEU A 3 11.35 -19.96 6.70
C LEU A 3 10.68 -19.35 5.45
N TYR A 4 11.31 -18.34 4.84
CA TYR A 4 10.83 -17.70 3.60
C TYR A 4 10.90 -18.67 2.40
N LEU A 5 11.96 -19.49 2.35
CA LEU A 5 12.10 -20.53 1.32
C LEU A 5 11.16 -21.72 1.53
N TYR A 6 10.76 -22.03 2.78
CA TYR A 6 9.81 -23.09 3.08
C TYR A 6 8.37 -22.71 2.65
N GLU A 7 7.97 -21.45 2.86
CA GLU A 7 6.70 -20.94 2.34
C GLU A 7 6.67 -20.95 0.80
N LEU A 8 7.77 -20.62 0.14
CA LEU A 8 7.91 -20.71 -1.33
C LEU A 8 7.77 -22.15 -1.87
N GLY A 9 8.05 -23.19 -1.06
CA GLY A 9 7.86 -24.59 -1.45
C GLY A 9 6.38 -24.96 -1.66
N GLN A 10 5.45 -24.23 -1.03
CA GLN A 10 4.01 -24.43 -1.19
C GLN A 10 3.41 -23.63 -2.36
N TYR A 11 4.16 -22.71 -2.98
CA TYR A 11 3.69 -21.88 -4.12
C TYR A 11 3.51 -22.64 -5.43
N THR A 12 4.03 -23.86 -5.56
CA THR A 12 4.15 -24.53 -6.86
C THR A 12 2.91 -25.31 -7.32
N SER A 13 1.85 -25.43 -6.50
CA SER A 13 0.69 -26.28 -6.84
C SER A 13 -0.63 -25.54 -7.12
N ALA A 14 -0.69 -24.21 -6.99
CA ALA A 14 -1.95 -23.46 -7.14
C ALA A 14 -1.80 -22.19 -8.00
N ALA A 15 -1.47 -22.34 -9.28
CA ALA A 15 -1.55 -21.23 -10.23
C ALA A 15 -2.44 -21.59 -11.44
N PRO A 16 -3.75 -21.31 -11.35
CA PRO A 16 -4.47 -20.91 -12.57
C PRO A 16 -5.36 -19.65 -12.44
N SER A 17 -5.53 -19.03 -11.26
CA SER A 17 -6.50 -17.93 -11.08
C SER A 17 -5.92 -16.51 -11.07
N THR A 18 -4.62 -16.33 -10.79
CA THR A 18 -3.96 -15.03 -10.53
C THR A 18 -3.92 -14.09 -11.74
N PHE A 19 -3.91 -14.61 -12.97
CA PHE A 19 -3.82 -13.80 -14.19
C PHE A 19 -5.13 -13.08 -14.53
N SER A 20 -6.28 -13.67 -14.17
CA SER A 20 -7.60 -13.07 -14.41
C SER A 20 -7.85 -11.88 -13.48
N SER A 21 -7.37 -11.95 -12.23
CA SER A 21 -7.48 -10.86 -11.26
C SER A 21 -6.58 -9.67 -11.59
N LEU A 22 -5.40 -9.89 -12.18
CA LEU A 22 -4.46 -8.82 -12.59
C LEU A 22 -5.00 -8.01 -13.79
N ARG A 23 -5.54 -8.67 -14.83
CA ARG A 23 -6.21 -7.96 -15.96
C ARG A 23 -7.45 -7.18 -15.54
N GLN A 24 -8.24 -7.70 -14.60
CA GLN A 24 -9.43 -6.99 -14.11
C GLN A 24 -9.11 -5.71 -13.32
N ASN A 25 -7.84 -5.47 -13.00
CA ASN A 25 -7.39 -4.27 -12.33
C ASN A 25 -6.91 -3.17 -13.30
N GLU A 26 -6.79 -3.41 -14.61
CA GLU A 26 -6.31 -2.43 -15.59
C GLU A 26 -7.11 -1.10 -15.59
N VAL A 27 -8.43 -1.16 -15.35
CA VAL A 27 -9.31 0.03 -15.22
C VAL A 27 -9.05 0.78 -13.90
N LEU A 28 -8.74 0.04 -12.82
CA LEU A 28 -8.37 0.57 -11.51
C LEU A 28 -7.13 1.45 -11.66
N TYR A 29 -6.12 0.92 -12.36
CA TYR A 29 -4.81 1.53 -12.47
C TYR A 29 -4.73 2.59 -13.57
N ARG A 30 -5.46 2.47 -14.69
CA ARG A 30 -5.58 3.60 -15.64
C ARG A 30 -6.14 4.87 -15.00
N LYS A 31 -6.97 4.76 -13.94
CA LYS A 31 -7.40 5.92 -13.13
C LYS A 31 -6.31 6.43 -12.17
N VAL A 32 -5.51 5.53 -11.59
CA VAL A 32 -4.33 5.87 -10.74
C VAL A 32 -3.27 6.60 -11.56
N THR A 33 -2.87 6.02 -12.70
CA THR A 33 -1.74 6.45 -13.52
C THR A 33 -2.07 7.68 -14.38
N ARG A 34 -3.25 7.76 -15.03
CA ARG A 34 -3.62 8.96 -15.83
C ARG A 34 -3.71 10.24 -14.99
N ARG A 35 -3.92 10.12 -13.68
CA ARG A 35 -3.95 11.28 -12.77
C ARG A 35 -2.60 11.56 -12.09
N SER A 36 -1.69 10.60 -12.01
CA SER A 36 -0.28 10.89 -11.67
C SER A 36 0.48 11.56 -12.83
N GLU A 37 0.03 11.38 -14.08
CA GLU A 37 0.55 12.13 -15.24
C GLU A 37 0.24 13.64 -15.18
N LEU A 38 -0.75 14.09 -14.40
CA LEU A 38 -0.93 15.50 -14.05
C LEU A 38 0.14 16.03 -13.07
N GLY A 39 0.95 15.14 -12.50
CA GLY A 39 2.12 15.42 -11.66
C GLY A 39 3.46 15.27 -12.39
N LYS A 40 3.48 15.16 -13.72
CA LYS A 40 4.73 15.23 -14.51
C LYS A 40 5.32 16.64 -14.39
N GLY A 41 6.18 16.83 -13.39
CA GLY A 41 6.81 18.09 -13.01
C GLY A 41 7.14 18.21 -11.52
N ILE A 42 6.77 17.22 -10.70
CA ILE A 42 7.01 17.21 -9.26
C ILE A 42 8.47 16.78 -9.00
N GLU A 43 9.34 17.77 -8.76
CA GLU A 43 10.71 17.55 -8.27
C GLU A 43 10.68 16.74 -6.95
N ALA A 44 11.73 15.96 -6.69
CA ALA A 44 11.87 15.10 -5.50
C ALA A 44 11.69 15.85 -4.16
N ASP A 45 11.81 17.18 -4.16
CA ASP A 45 11.54 18.07 -3.03
C ASP A 45 10.07 18.07 -2.58
N VAL A 46 9.14 17.71 -3.47
CA VAL A 46 7.69 17.87 -3.23
C VAL A 46 7.05 16.61 -2.62
N THR A 47 7.61 15.41 -2.84
CA THR A 47 7.06 14.14 -2.34
C THR A 47 7.63 13.73 -0.98
N GLY A 48 8.86 14.17 -0.67
CA GLY A 48 9.59 13.76 0.52
C GLY A 48 10.02 12.29 0.55
N CYS A 49 9.92 11.54 -0.56
CA CYS A 49 10.31 10.13 -0.63
C CYS A 49 11.67 9.94 -1.35
N ASP A 50 12.42 8.89 -0.99
CA ASP A 50 13.64 8.48 -1.71
C ASP A 50 13.29 8.16 -3.19
N PRO A 51 13.93 8.84 -4.16
CA PRO A 51 13.61 8.66 -5.58
C PRO A 51 13.92 7.26 -6.10
N ASN A 52 14.91 6.56 -5.54
CA ASN A 52 15.20 5.18 -5.95
C ASN A 52 14.07 4.23 -5.53
N ILE A 53 13.43 4.52 -4.40
CA ILE A 53 12.28 3.74 -3.93
C ILE A 53 11.06 4.01 -4.79
N LEU A 54 10.82 5.27 -5.17
CA LEU A 54 9.76 5.59 -6.13
C LEU A 54 9.98 4.88 -7.48
N ASP A 55 11.21 4.82 -7.98
CA ASP A 55 11.56 4.07 -9.19
C ASP A 55 11.34 2.56 -9.04
N THR A 56 11.78 1.94 -7.93
CA THR A 56 11.52 0.53 -7.64
C THR A 56 10.03 0.24 -7.57
N ILE A 57 9.24 1.10 -6.93
CA ILE A 57 7.79 0.92 -6.86
C ILE A 57 7.13 1.09 -8.24
N SER A 58 7.58 2.08 -9.04
CA SER A 58 7.11 2.24 -10.42
C SER A 58 7.34 0.96 -11.23
N LYS A 59 8.55 0.38 -11.16
CA LYS A 59 8.88 -0.88 -11.85
C LYS A 59 8.02 -2.06 -11.38
N ILE A 60 7.69 -2.13 -10.10
CA ILE A 60 6.77 -3.14 -9.56
C ILE A 60 5.39 -2.99 -10.20
N PHE A 61 4.86 -1.77 -10.24
CA PHE A 61 3.57 -1.49 -10.88
C PHE A 61 3.61 -1.79 -12.38
N ASP A 62 4.63 -1.32 -13.09
CA ASP A 62 4.77 -1.57 -14.54
C ASP A 62 4.89 -3.06 -14.84
N THR A 63 5.60 -3.81 -14.00
CA THR A 63 5.70 -5.28 -14.14
C THR A 63 4.33 -5.92 -13.96
N LEU A 64 3.66 -5.65 -12.84
CA LEU A 64 2.41 -6.31 -12.48
C LEU A 64 1.21 -5.87 -13.32
N MET A 65 1.30 -4.67 -13.92
CA MET A 65 0.19 -4.00 -14.59
C MET A 65 0.43 -3.71 -16.07
N GLY A 66 1.60 -4.06 -16.62
CA GLY A 66 1.96 -3.82 -18.01
C GLY A 66 0.99 -4.48 -18.99
N GLU A 67 0.70 -3.77 -20.10
CA GLU A 67 -0.16 -4.29 -21.18
C GLU A 67 0.54 -5.42 -21.96
N GLU A 68 1.87 -5.42 -21.97
CA GLU A 68 2.67 -6.53 -22.48
C GLU A 68 2.67 -7.64 -21.43
N GLY A 69 2.23 -8.84 -21.84
CA GLY A 69 2.13 -9.98 -20.93
C GLY A 69 3.43 -10.23 -20.16
N LEU A 70 3.29 -10.61 -18.88
CA LEU A 70 4.40 -10.84 -17.97
C LEU A 70 5.48 -11.77 -18.58
N PRO A 71 6.77 -11.37 -18.62
CA PRO A 71 7.84 -12.21 -19.14
C PRO A 71 8.01 -13.45 -18.26
N PRO A 72 8.48 -14.61 -18.77
CA PRO A 72 8.57 -15.85 -17.98
C PRO A 72 9.33 -15.74 -16.65
N SER A 73 10.24 -14.77 -16.52
CA SER A 73 11.05 -14.49 -15.32
C SER A 73 10.50 -13.36 -14.44
N TRP A 74 9.27 -12.88 -14.66
CA TRP A 74 8.68 -11.76 -13.91
C TRP A 74 8.65 -12.02 -12.41
N GLN A 75 8.48 -13.27 -12.00
CA GLN A 75 8.43 -13.68 -10.59
C GLN A 75 9.78 -13.43 -9.91
N THR A 76 10.88 -13.83 -10.56
CA THR A 76 12.24 -13.58 -10.05
C THR A 76 12.53 -12.08 -9.99
N TYR A 77 12.16 -11.34 -11.03
CA TYR A 77 12.35 -9.89 -11.06
C TYR A 77 11.54 -9.18 -9.96
N LEU A 78 10.28 -9.58 -9.76
CA LEU A 78 9.44 -9.03 -8.69
C LEU A 78 10.02 -9.34 -7.31
N LEU A 79 10.53 -10.56 -7.08
CA LEU A 79 11.19 -10.93 -5.83
C LEU A 79 12.42 -10.07 -5.55
N GLU A 80 13.21 -9.73 -6.57
CA GLU A 80 14.35 -8.82 -6.43
C GLU A 80 13.91 -7.40 -6.04
N LEU A 81 12.89 -6.86 -6.70
CA LEU A 81 12.35 -5.52 -6.39
C LEU A 81 11.71 -5.48 -5.00
N GLU A 82 10.91 -6.49 -4.64
CA GLU A 82 10.32 -6.63 -3.29
C GLU A 82 11.43 -6.75 -2.24
N GLY A 83 12.49 -7.50 -2.53
CA GLY A 83 13.67 -7.62 -1.67
C GLY A 83 14.31 -6.26 -1.35
N GLN A 84 14.43 -5.38 -2.35
CA GLN A 84 14.95 -4.02 -2.13
C GLN A 84 14.06 -3.21 -1.19
N LEU A 85 12.73 -3.28 -1.35
CA LEU A 85 11.80 -2.60 -0.44
C LEU A 85 11.90 -3.15 0.99
N ARG A 86 11.99 -4.48 1.14
CA ARG A 86 12.14 -5.13 2.44
C ARG A 86 13.44 -4.75 3.14
N MET A 87 14.54 -4.57 2.41
CA MET A 87 15.78 -4.09 3.00
C MET A 87 15.61 -2.69 3.62
N ARG A 88 14.87 -1.79 2.97
CA ARG A 88 14.57 -0.47 3.54
C ARG A 88 13.66 -0.51 4.76
N ILE A 89 12.69 -1.42 4.78
CA ILE A 89 11.77 -1.58 5.93
C ILE A 89 12.51 -2.00 7.20
N LEU A 90 13.67 -2.65 7.07
CA LEU A 90 14.51 -3.06 8.20
C LEU A 90 15.40 -1.93 8.75
N GLU A 91 15.48 -0.79 8.06
CA GLU A 91 16.25 0.36 8.55
C GLU A 91 15.57 0.94 9.80
N PRO A 92 16.34 1.29 10.86
CA PRO A 92 15.78 1.85 12.07
C PRO A 92 15.23 3.26 11.82
N LEU A 93 14.01 3.52 12.26
CA LEU A 93 13.43 4.86 12.22
C LEU A 93 13.83 5.67 13.45
N ASP A 94 14.11 6.95 13.24
CA ASP A 94 14.31 7.90 14.33
C ASP A 94 13.07 7.99 15.22
N SER A 95 13.27 8.19 16.52
CA SER A 95 12.15 8.27 17.48
C SER A 95 11.23 9.47 17.24
N ASP A 96 11.77 10.55 16.66
CA ASP A 96 11.06 11.79 16.41
C ASP A 96 10.96 12.08 14.89
N ILE A 97 9.74 11.92 14.35
CA ILE A 97 9.43 12.21 12.96
C ILE A 97 9.02 13.69 12.85
N VAL A 98 9.92 14.52 12.33
CA VAL A 98 9.73 15.98 12.27
C VAL A 98 9.51 16.41 10.82
N PRO A 99 8.37 17.04 10.46
CA PRO A 99 8.11 17.47 9.08
C PRO A 99 9.22 18.34 8.50
N GLY A 100 9.65 18.06 7.26
CA GLY A 100 10.70 18.80 6.57
C GLY A 100 12.13 18.39 6.94
N THR A 101 12.32 17.33 7.73
CA THR A 101 13.64 16.78 8.04
C THR A 101 13.89 15.46 7.31
N THR A 102 15.13 14.96 7.39
CA THR A 102 15.50 13.62 6.93
C THR A 102 14.72 12.51 7.64
N SER A 103 14.35 12.67 8.92
CA SER A 103 13.54 11.68 9.65
C SER A 103 12.12 11.58 9.10
N TRP A 104 11.54 12.71 8.67
CA TRP A 104 10.27 12.72 7.93
C TRP A 104 10.40 12.05 6.57
N MET A 105 11.42 12.39 5.78
CA MET A 105 11.61 11.76 4.48
C MET A 105 11.81 10.25 4.58
N HIS A 106 12.54 9.81 5.60
CA HIS A 106 12.71 8.39 5.91
C HIS A 106 11.37 7.73 6.26
N ALA A 107 10.55 8.35 7.13
CA ALA A 107 9.23 7.83 7.47
C ALA A 107 8.29 7.73 6.25
N VAL A 108 8.26 8.76 5.39
CA VAL A 108 7.49 8.75 4.13
C VAL A 108 7.94 7.59 3.25
N THR A 109 9.25 7.42 3.07
CA THR A 109 9.84 6.33 2.28
C THR A 109 9.45 4.96 2.84
N MET A 110 9.54 4.77 4.16
CA MET A 110 9.13 3.53 4.82
C MET A 110 7.65 3.24 4.61
N LEU A 111 6.77 4.25 4.69
CA LEU A 111 5.33 4.07 4.45
C LEU A 111 5.05 3.62 3.01
N HIS A 112 5.75 4.16 2.02
CA HIS A 112 5.64 3.71 0.63
C HIS A 112 6.14 2.27 0.44
N CYS A 113 7.27 1.90 1.05
CA CYS A 113 7.78 0.53 1.03
C CYS A 113 6.77 -0.45 1.66
N LEU A 114 6.31 -0.15 2.89
CA LEU A 114 5.34 -0.98 3.61
C LEU A 114 4.07 -1.17 2.81
N THR A 115 3.51 -0.08 2.29
CA THR A 115 2.30 -0.08 1.46
C THR A 115 2.45 -0.99 0.24
N THR A 116 3.57 -0.89 -0.45
CA THR A 116 3.81 -1.68 -1.67
C THR A 116 3.96 -3.16 -1.33
N VAL A 117 4.69 -3.52 -0.28
CA VAL A 117 4.85 -4.91 0.15
C VAL A 117 3.52 -5.49 0.66
N LEU A 118 2.73 -4.73 1.43
CA LEU A 118 1.39 -5.14 1.86
C LEU A 118 0.48 -5.43 0.64
N TRP A 119 0.53 -4.55 -0.35
CA TRP A 119 -0.24 -4.71 -1.58
C TRP A 119 0.21 -5.94 -2.39
N ILE A 120 1.53 -6.19 -2.53
CA ILE A 120 2.07 -7.40 -3.17
C ILE A 120 1.57 -8.66 -2.45
N ASN A 121 1.69 -8.69 -1.12
CA ASN A 121 1.25 -9.82 -0.30
C ASN A 121 -0.21 -10.20 -0.62
N ARG A 122 -1.10 -9.22 -0.71
CA ARG A 122 -2.53 -9.44 -0.95
C ARG A 122 -2.85 -9.74 -2.41
N SER A 123 -2.19 -9.04 -3.34
CA SER A 123 -2.59 -9.01 -4.75
C SER A 123 -1.88 -10.06 -5.60
N VAL A 124 -0.68 -10.46 -5.21
CA VAL A 124 0.17 -11.41 -5.94
C VAL A 124 0.33 -12.70 -5.14
N SER A 125 0.67 -12.57 -3.86
CA SER A 125 0.98 -13.71 -2.99
C SER A 125 -0.25 -14.39 -2.39
N GLY A 126 -1.45 -13.82 -2.58
CA GLY A 126 -2.71 -14.41 -2.14
C GLY A 126 -2.92 -14.42 -0.64
N TYR A 127 -2.19 -13.59 0.12
CA TYR A 127 -2.31 -13.51 1.57
C TYR A 127 -3.74 -13.15 1.95
N CYS A 128 -4.28 -13.76 3.00
CA CYS A 128 -5.60 -13.42 3.54
C CYS A 128 -5.54 -12.19 4.47
N GLY A 129 -4.34 -11.77 4.88
CA GLY A 129 -4.09 -10.62 5.74
C GLY A 129 -3.97 -10.98 7.21
N THR A 130 -4.03 -12.27 7.60
CA THR A 130 -3.82 -12.72 8.99
C THR A 130 -2.43 -13.29 9.23
N GLU A 131 -1.60 -13.40 8.19
CA GLU A 131 -0.25 -13.91 8.28
C GLU A 131 0.58 -13.05 9.24
N ALA A 132 1.33 -13.67 10.15
CA ALA A 132 2.08 -12.96 11.18
C ALA A 132 3.12 -11.98 10.58
N THR A 133 3.76 -12.37 9.48
CA THR A 133 4.70 -11.52 8.73
C THR A 133 4.01 -10.30 8.13
N HIS A 134 2.78 -10.46 7.63
CA HIS A 134 1.96 -9.38 7.10
C HIS A 134 1.51 -8.44 8.21
N GLN A 135 0.96 -8.97 9.30
CA GLN A 135 0.49 -8.18 10.45
C GLN A 135 1.63 -7.42 11.15
N SER A 136 2.86 -7.94 11.10
CA SER A 136 4.05 -7.21 11.54
C SER A 136 4.27 -5.92 10.71
N LEU A 137 4.15 -6.00 9.38
CA LEU A 137 4.26 -4.84 8.48
C LEU A 137 3.14 -3.83 8.74
N VAL A 138 1.90 -4.30 8.92
CA VAL A 138 0.77 -3.42 9.28
C VAL A 138 1.05 -2.69 10.59
N THR A 139 1.48 -3.42 11.62
CA THR A 139 1.80 -2.86 12.94
C THR A 139 2.91 -1.82 12.85
N GLN A 140 3.95 -2.07 12.05
CA GLN A 140 5.01 -1.12 11.79
C GLN A 140 4.48 0.15 11.12
N GLY A 141 3.66 0.02 10.08
CA GLY A 141 3.03 1.17 9.41
C GLY A 141 2.17 2.01 10.32
N VAL A 142 1.31 1.37 11.13
CA VAL A 142 0.47 2.04 12.13
C VAL A 142 1.32 2.78 13.17
N LYS A 143 2.44 2.19 13.61
CA LYS A 143 3.37 2.83 14.56
C LYS A 143 3.99 4.09 13.98
N ILE A 144 4.41 4.07 12.71
CA ILE A 144 4.95 5.26 12.01
C ILE A 144 3.88 6.35 11.94
N LEU A 145 2.67 6.01 11.50
CA LEU A 145 1.53 6.94 11.41
C LEU A 145 1.15 7.54 12.78
N ALA A 146 1.28 6.78 13.87
CA ALA A 146 1.05 7.28 15.22
C ALA A 146 2.04 8.39 15.63
N GLN A 147 3.30 8.25 15.21
CA GLN A 147 4.38 9.20 15.52
C GLN A 147 4.33 10.46 14.64
N MET A 148 3.77 10.36 13.43
CA MET A 148 3.62 11.52 12.54
C MET A 148 2.61 12.53 13.08
N LYS A 149 2.89 13.83 12.89
CA LYS A 149 1.97 14.92 13.27
C LYS A 149 0.74 14.99 12.35
N THR A 150 0.98 14.86 11.05
CA THR A 150 -0.02 14.81 9.97
C THR A 150 0.46 13.81 8.92
N CYS A 151 -0.43 13.34 8.04
CA CYS A 151 -0.07 12.42 6.97
C CYS A 151 -0.87 12.78 5.72
N ASP A 152 -0.25 13.53 4.81
CA ASP A 152 -0.81 13.89 3.51
C ASP A 152 -0.37 12.87 2.44
N LEU A 153 -0.33 11.57 2.80
CA LEU A 153 -0.01 10.45 1.91
C LEU A 153 -1.25 9.55 1.72
N PRO A 154 -2.20 9.92 0.85
CA PRO A 154 -3.48 9.25 0.73
C PRO A 154 -3.38 7.74 0.45
N TRP A 155 -2.53 7.35 -0.49
CA TRP A 155 -2.40 5.94 -0.88
C TRP A 155 -1.78 5.08 0.22
N PRO A 156 -0.62 5.43 0.81
CA PRO A 156 -0.11 4.71 1.97
C PRO A 156 -1.09 4.61 3.13
N LEU A 157 -1.77 5.71 3.44
CA LEU A 157 -2.75 5.73 4.52
C LEU A 157 -3.92 4.77 4.23
N PHE A 158 -4.46 4.78 3.02
CA PHE A 158 -5.57 3.90 2.62
C PHE A 158 -5.22 2.41 2.72
N ILE A 159 -4.07 2.00 2.16
CA ILE A 159 -3.66 0.59 2.15
C ILE A 159 -3.35 0.09 3.57
N ILE A 160 -2.58 0.85 4.36
CA ILE A 160 -2.23 0.45 5.73
C ILE A 160 -3.49 0.39 6.61
N ALA A 161 -4.38 1.39 6.50
CA ALA A 161 -5.64 1.40 7.22
C ALA A 161 -6.51 0.18 6.88
N GLY A 162 -6.60 -0.17 5.60
CA GLY A 162 -7.38 -1.31 5.13
C GLY A 162 -6.93 -2.67 5.67
N GLU A 163 -5.68 -2.77 6.11
CA GLU A 163 -5.15 -4.01 6.68
C GLU A 163 -5.18 -4.04 8.22
N THR A 164 -5.72 -3.00 8.86
CA THR A 164 -5.90 -2.99 10.32
C THR A 164 -6.97 -3.99 10.78
N ARG A 165 -6.69 -4.66 11.90
CA ARG A 165 -7.53 -5.75 12.43
C ARG A 165 -7.99 -5.52 13.87
N THR A 166 -7.46 -4.50 14.55
CA THR A 166 -7.84 -4.18 15.92
C THR A 166 -8.40 -2.77 16.02
N ASP A 167 -9.32 -2.58 16.96
CA ASP A 167 -9.90 -1.26 17.22
C ASP A 167 -8.84 -0.23 17.61
N GLU A 168 -7.76 -0.64 18.31
CA GLU A 168 -6.68 0.30 18.64
C GLU A 168 -5.91 0.76 17.39
N GLN A 169 -5.65 -0.14 16.44
CA GLN A 169 -5.06 0.26 15.15
C GLN A 169 -6.00 1.20 14.38
N ARG A 170 -7.30 0.87 14.29
CA ARG A 170 -8.31 1.73 13.64
C ARG A 170 -8.40 3.10 14.31
N ARG A 171 -8.33 3.16 15.65
CA ARG A 171 -8.32 4.40 16.43
C ARG A 171 -7.11 5.27 16.12
N ILE A 172 -5.92 4.69 15.97
CA ILE A 172 -4.70 5.40 15.56
C ILE A 172 -4.88 6.00 14.16
N ILE A 173 -5.44 5.22 13.22
CA ILE A 173 -5.70 5.68 11.84
C ILE A 173 -6.69 6.85 11.83
N LEU A 174 -7.80 6.75 12.54
CA LEU A 174 -8.78 7.84 12.67
C LEU A 174 -8.15 9.09 13.31
N SER A 175 -7.27 8.92 14.30
CA SER A 175 -6.54 10.02 14.93
C SER A 175 -5.62 10.76 13.95
N ILE A 176 -4.84 10.06 13.12
CA ILE A 176 -3.97 10.73 12.12
C ILE A 176 -4.81 11.42 11.03
N ILE A 177 -5.93 10.83 10.59
CA ILE A 177 -6.86 11.46 9.65
C ILE A 177 -7.40 12.76 10.24
N HIS A 178 -7.89 12.73 11.48
CA HIS A 178 -8.42 13.91 12.17
C HIS A 178 -7.39 15.03 12.28
N ARG A 179 -6.18 14.72 12.80
CA ARG A 179 -5.09 15.70 12.93
C ARG A 179 -4.67 16.29 11.58
N THR A 180 -4.71 15.49 10.53
CA THR A 180 -4.40 15.95 9.17
C THR A 180 -5.47 16.92 8.67
N ARG A 181 -6.76 16.58 8.81
CA ARG A 181 -7.90 17.44 8.41
C ARG A 181 -7.94 18.79 9.15
N GLU A 182 -7.57 18.80 10.43
CA GLU A 182 -7.50 20.05 11.20
C GLU A 182 -6.42 20.99 10.66
N ARG A 183 -5.33 20.44 10.13
CA ARG A 183 -4.20 21.21 9.61
C ARG A 183 -4.36 21.57 8.14
N SER A 184 -4.70 20.61 7.29
CA SER A 184 -4.96 20.77 5.87
C SER A 184 -6.48 20.62 5.68
N ARG A 185 -7.18 21.72 5.38
CA ARG A 185 -8.63 21.71 5.04
C ARG A 185 -8.89 21.09 3.65
N THR A 186 -8.11 20.09 3.29
CA THR A 186 -8.07 19.53 1.96
C THR A 186 -9.16 18.46 1.83
N GLU A 187 -10.02 18.62 0.82
CA GLU A 187 -11.15 17.71 0.57
C GLU A 187 -10.70 16.25 0.38
N HIS A 188 -9.46 16.02 -0.08
CA HIS A 188 -8.94 14.69 -0.30
C HIS A 188 -8.87 13.82 0.97
N MET A 189 -8.58 14.38 2.14
CA MET A 189 -8.48 13.61 3.39
C MET A 189 -9.86 13.29 3.97
N ASN A 190 -10.89 14.03 3.57
CA ASN A 190 -12.28 13.64 3.81
C ASN A 190 -12.59 12.38 3.01
N MET A 191 -12.30 12.39 1.71
CA MET A 191 -12.51 11.25 0.81
C MET A 191 -11.71 10.01 1.22
N VAL A 192 -10.44 10.14 1.64
CA VAL A 192 -9.64 9.01 2.15
C VAL A 192 -10.31 8.36 3.37
N GLY A 193 -10.80 9.17 4.32
CA GLY A 193 -11.44 8.61 5.51
C GLY A 193 -12.73 7.87 5.17
N GLU A 194 -13.56 8.40 4.28
CA GLU A 194 -14.78 7.72 3.83
C GLU A 194 -14.46 6.38 3.13
N LEU A 195 -13.40 6.34 2.31
CA LEU A 195 -12.93 5.12 1.66
C LEU A 195 -12.46 4.07 2.67
N ILE A 196 -11.71 4.50 3.69
CA ILE A 196 -11.22 3.62 4.77
C ILE A 196 -12.38 3.06 5.58
N GLU A 197 -13.31 3.91 6.01
CA GLU A 197 -14.49 3.48 6.77
C GLU A 197 -15.34 2.50 5.95
N THR A 198 -15.52 2.76 4.66
CA THR A 198 -16.21 1.84 3.76
C THR A 198 -15.49 0.49 3.67
N LEU A 199 -14.16 0.49 3.56
CA LEU A 199 -13.37 -0.73 3.53
C LEU A 199 -13.52 -1.53 4.83
N TRP A 200 -13.50 -0.87 5.99
CA TRP A 200 -13.74 -1.52 7.27
C TRP A 200 -15.17 -2.07 7.39
N ASN A 201 -16.17 -1.35 6.90
CA ASN A 201 -17.54 -1.84 6.87
C ASN A 201 -17.66 -3.11 6.02
N TYR A 202 -16.98 -3.18 4.88
CA TYR A 202 -16.92 -4.41 4.08
C TYR A 202 -16.28 -5.57 4.85
N ASP A 203 -15.18 -5.33 5.55
CA ASP A 203 -14.51 -6.35 6.35
C ASP A 203 -15.37 -6.82 7.54
N ASP A 204 -16.07 -5.90 8.20
CA ASP A 204 -16.91 -6.20 9.36
C ASP A 204 -18.22 -6.93 8.96
N LEU A 205 -18.70 -6.72 7.73
CA LEU A 205 -19.88 -7.38 7.16
C LEU A 205 -19.56 -8.72 6.46
N ASP A 206 -18.28 -9.02 6.19
CA ASP A 206 -17.80 -10.26 5.56
C ASP A 206 -16.79 -10.97 6.50
N PRO A 207 -17.23 -11.45 7.68
CA PRO A 207 -16.34 -12.06 8.66
C PRO A 207 -15.71 -13.37 8.15
N ASP A 208 -16.36 -14.03 7.18
CA ASP A 208 -15.88 -15.25 6.53
C ASP A 208 -14.88 -14.97 5.39
N GLY A 209 -14.66 -13.69 5.04
CA GLY A 209 -13.69 -13.28 4.03
C GLY A 209 -13.99 -13.81 2.63
N LEU A 210 -15.28 -13.99 2.30
CA LEU A 210 -15.73 -14.54 1.03
C LEU A 210 -15.40 -13.64 -0.15
N LEU A 211 -15.27 -12.33 0.07
CA LEU A 211 -14.84 -11.37 -0.93
C LEU A 211 -13.31 -11.30 -0.98
N SER A 212 -12.75 -11.67 -2.13
CA SER A 212 -11.31 -11.51 -2.36
C SER A 212 -10.90 -10.04 -2.24
N TYR A 213 -9.68 -9.79 -1.75
CA TYR A 213 -9.13 -8.45 -1.53
C TYR A 213 -9.26 -7.54 -2.76
N ASN A 214 -8.88 -8.07 -3.93
CA ASN A 214 -8.99 -7.35 -5.20
C ASN A 214 -10.44 -6.97 -5.53
N THR A 215 -11.40 -7.86 -5.26
CA THR A 215 -12.82 -7.56 -5.47
C THR A 215 -13.29 -6.46 -4.53
N LYS A 216 -12.90 -6.49 -3.25
CA LYS A 216 -13.24 -5.42 -2.28
C LYS A 216 -12.69 -4.07 -2.70
N LEU A 217 -11.38 -3.99 -2.96
CA LEU A 217 -10.74 -2.77 -3.44
C LEU A 217 -11.41 -2.24 -4.71
N ARG A 218 -11.72 -3.11 -5.66
CA ARG A 218 -12.39 -2.73 -6.91
C ARG A 218 -13.79 -2.18 -6.67
N SER A 219 -14.60 -2.84 -5.85
CA SER A 219 -15.96 -2.39 -5.53
C SER A 219 -15.94 -0.98 -4.93
N ILE A 220 -15.04 -0.74 -3.99
CA ILE A 220 -14.86 0.57 -3.35
C ILE A 220 -14.39 1.61 -4.39
N ILE A 221 -13.37 1.29 -5.17
CA ILE A 221 -12.82 2.23 -6.18
C ILE A 221 -13.81 2.50 -7.33
N GLN A 222 -14.70 1.55 -7.65
CA GLN A 222 -15.78 1.76 -8.62
C GLN A 222 -16.90 2.63 -8.06
N ALA A 223 -17.21 2.50 -6.77
CA ALA A 223 -18.25 3.27 -6.10
C ALA A 223 -17.86 4.73 -5.84
N TYR A 224 -16.57 5.05 -5.77
CA TYR A 224 -16.08 6.39 -5.45
C TYR A 224 -15.51 7.16 -6.66
N PRO A 225 -15.80 8.47 -6.78
CA PRO A 225 -15.30 9.31 -7.89
C PRO A 225 -13.81 9.68 -7.76
N TRP A 226 -13.18 9.36 -6.64
CA TRP A 226 -11.83 9.80 -6.29
C TRP A 226 -10.96 8.64 -5.78
N MET A 227 -9.77 8.53 -6.40
CA MET A 227 -8.65 7.62 -6.15
C MET A 227 -7.59 8.21 -5.21
N PRO A 228 -7.16 7.65 -4.05
CA PRO A 228 -5.98 8.14 -3.36
C PRO A 228 -4.76 8.21 -4.29
N PRO A 229 -4.16 9.38 -4.56
CA PRO A 229 -3.00 9.48 -5.42
C PRO A 229 -1.84 8.69 -4.82
N PHE A 230 -1.08 8.03 -5.70
CA PHE A 230 0.10 7.25 -5.34
C PHE A 230 1.26 8.13 -4.86
N VAL A 231 1.32 9.39 -5.33
CA VAL A 231 2.38 10.38 -5.07
C VAL A 231 1.78 11.62 -4.42
#